data_AF-A0A1J3K766-F1
#
_entry.id   AF-A0A1J3K766-F1
#
_cell.length_a   1.000
_cell.length_b   1.000
_cell.length_c   1.000
_cell.angle_alpha   90.00
_cell.angle_beta   90.00
_cell.angle_gamma   90.00
#
_symmetry.space_group_name_H-M   'P 1'
#
loop_
_entity.id
_entity.type
_entity.pdbx_description
1 polymer ?
#
loop_
_entity_poly.entity_id
_entity_poly.type
_entity_poly.pdbx_seq_one_letter_code
_entity_poly.pdbx_strand_id
1 'polypeptide(L)'
;RRHKKPQADSVNQELERIQKLQSLLHMLLQIRPMADNMKKTLILEAMDCVVIEIFDVYGRICSAIAKLLIKIQPAAGKSEAVMALKVVKKATSQGEDLALYFEFCKEFGVSNAHEIPKFVRIPEEDIQAIENVINGVHEKEE
;
A
#
# COMPACT_ATOMS: atom_id res chain seq x y z
N ARG A 1 22.22 15.82 26.18
CA ARG A 1 21.18 15.04 25.46
C ARG A 1 21.79 14.50 24.16
N ARG A 2 22.15 13.21 24.10
CA ARG A 2 22.65 12.59 22.86
C ARG A 2 21.52 12.58 21.83
N HIS A 3 21.72 13.26 20.70
CA HIS A 3 20.88 13.12 19.52
C HIS A 3 21.07 11.69 19.02
N LYS A 4 20.12 10.81 19.30
CA LYS A 4 20.08 9.47 18.73
C LYS A 4 19.75 9.66 17.25
N LYS A 5 20.73 9.50 16.36
CA LYS A 5 20.48 9.40 14.92
C LYS A 5 19.35 8.36 14.73
N PRO A 6 18.32 8.64 13.92
CA PRO A 6 17.32 7.63 13.61
C PRO A 6 18.07 6.44 13.01
N GLN A 7 18.02 5.31 13.73
CA GLN A 7 18.57 4.06 13.25
C GLN A 7 17.72 3.67 12.04
N ALA A 8 18.34 3.47 10.88
CA ALA A 8 17.62 3.02 9.70
C ALA A 8 17.00 1.65 10.01
N ASP A 9 15.69 1.52 9.82
CA ASP A 9 14.99 0.24 9.99
C ASP A 9 15.61 -0.80 9.06
N SER A 10 15.78 -2.02 9.56
CA SER A 10 16.23 -3.14 8.73
C SER A 10 15.17 -3.50 7.67
N VAL A 11 15.59 -4.13 6.57
CA VAL A 11 14.67 -4.56 5.50
C VAL A 11 13.52 -5.40 6.07
N ASN A 12 13.79 -6.29 7.02
CA ASN A 12 12.77 -7.10 7.70
C ASN A 12 11.79 -6.28 8.52
N GLN A 13 12.25 -5.24 9.23
CA GLN A 13 11.36 -4.35 9.98
C GLN A 13 10.46 -3.52 9.06
N GLU A 14 10.99 -3.08 7.92
CA GLU A 14 10.19 -2.37 6.90
C GLU A 14 9.15 -3.29 6.27
N LEU A 15 9.52 -4.52 5.91
CA LEU A 15 8.59 -5.53 5.41
C LEU A 15 7.46 -5.79 6.41
N GLU A 16 7.78 -5.99 7.69
CA GLU A 16 6.78 -6.20 8.74
C GLU A 16 5.85 -5.00 8.90
N ARG A 17 6.40 -3.78 8.85
CA ARG A 17 5.62 -2.54 8.90
C ARG A 17 4.68 -2.41 7.71
N ILE A 18 5.12 -2.72 6.50
CA ILE A 18 4.28 -2.69 5.31
C ILE A 18 3.15 -3.71 5.45
N GLN A 19 3.45 -4.94 5.88
CA GLN A 19 2.42 -5.97 6.08
C GLN A 19 1.35 -5.53 7.09
N LYS A 20 1.76 -4.87 8.19
CA LYS A 20 0.82 -4.29 9.17
C LYS A 20 -0.07 -3.21 8.55
N LEU A 21 0.50 -2.30 7.74
CA LEU A 21 -0.27 -1.30 7.00
C LEU A 21 -1.22 -1.94 6.00
N GLN A 22 -0.80 -2.98 5.29
CA GLN A 22 -1.66 -3.72 4.35
C GLN A 22 -2.84 -4.39 5.07
N SER A 23 -2.64 -4.92 6.28
CA SER A 23 -3.73 -5.46 7.10
C SER A 23 -4.66 -4.37 7.61
N LEU A 24 -4.14 -3.20 8.00
CA LEU A 24 -4.95 -2.04 8.37
C LEU A 24 -5.81 -1.58 7.20
N LEU A 25 -5.23 -1.44 6.01
CA LEU A 25 -5.95 -1.09 4.79
C LEU A 25 -7.10 -2.08 4.53
N HIS A 26 -6.83 -3.38 4.65
CA HIS A 26 -7.88 -4.39 4.49
C HIS A 26 -9.04 -4.19 5.46
N MET A 27 -8.76 -3.91 6.75
CA MET A 27 -9.80 -3.63 7.75
C MET A 27 -10.59 -2.35 7.43
N LEU A 28 -9.92 -1.28 6.99
CA LEU A 28 -10.59 -0.03 6.60
C LEU A 28 -11.56 -0.26 5.43
N LEU A 29 -11.16 -1.07 4.44
CA LEU A 29 -12.00 -1.40 3.28
C LEU A 29 -13.24 -2.26 3.63
N GLN A 30 -13.28 -2.86 4.82
CA GLN A 30 -14.47 -3.54 5.33
C GLN A 30 -15.50 -2.58 5.95
N ILE A 31 -15.13 -1.32 6.21
CA ILE A 31 -16.06 -0.34 6.78
C ILE A 31 -17.01 0.11 5.68
N ARG A 32 -18.22 -0.46 5.69
CA ARG A 32 -19.29 -0.16 4.73
C ARG A 32 -20.65 -0.13 5.42
N PRO A 33 -21.53 0.82 5.08
CA PRO A 33 -22.95 0.76 5.44
C PRO A 33 -23.59 -0.53 4.92
N MET A 34 -24.45 -1.14 5.73
CA MET A 34 -25.07 -2.45 5.41
C MET A 34 -26.37 -2.33 4.60
N ALA A 35 -26.94 -1.13 4.49
CA ALA A 35 -28.20 -0.89 3.79
C ALA A 35 -28.35 0.57 3.32
N ASP A 36 -29.12 0.79 2.27
CA ASP A 36 -29.32 2.13 1.66
C ASP A 36 -29.99 3.13 2.60
N ASN A 37 -30.84 2.65 3.52
CA ASN A 37 -31.50 3.51 4.51
C ASN A 37 -30.51 4.11 5.54
N MET A 38 -29.25 3.68 5.53
CA MET A 38 -28.15 4.22 6.32
C MET A 38 -27.51 5.48 5.72
N LYS A 39 -28.01 5.99 4.58
CA LYS A 39 -27.58 7.28 4.01
C LYS A 39 -28.07 8.47 4.86
N LYS A 40 -27.48 8.60 6.05
CA LYS A 40 -27.71 9.65 7.05
C LYS A 40 -26.47 10.52 7.14
N THR A 41 -26.64 11.81 7.41
CA THR A 41 -25.53 12.78 7.49
C THR A 41 -24.38 12.26 8.34
N LEU A 42 -24.64 11.82 9.58
CA LEU A 42 -23.59 11.31 10.46
C LEU A 42 -22.80 10.12 9.87
N ILE A 43 -23.48 9.24 9.13
CA ILE A 43 -22.83 8.08 8.50
C ILE A 43 -22.00 8.51 7.31
N LEU A 44 -22.49 9.47 6.51
CA LEU A 44 -21.73 10.05 5.40
C LEU A 44 -20.46 10.75 5.89
N GLU A 45 -20.56 11.55 6.95
CA GLU A 45 -19.40 12.20 7.58
C GLU A 45 -18.37 11.17 8.10
N ALA A 46 -18.84 10.09 8.73
CA ALA A 46 -17.96 9.02 9.19
C ALA A 46 -17.27 8.30 8.01
N MET A 47 -18.00 8.06 6.93
CA MET A 47 -17.45 7.47 5.71
C MET A 47 -16.44 8.40 5.02
N ASP A 48 -16.67 9.71 5.04
CA ASP A 48 -15.70 10.71 4.54
C ASP A 48 -14.38 10.64 5.34
N CYS A 49 -14.43 10.52 6.67
CA CYS A 49 -13.24 10.29 7.49
C CYS A 49 -12.52 8.98 7.14
N VAL A 50 -13.27 7.90 6.89
CA VAL A 50 -12.69 6.60 6.52
C VAL A 50 -11.99 6.69 5.16
N VAL A 51 -12.58 7.36 4.18
CA VAL A 51 -11.98 7.62 2.87
C VAL A 51 -10.65 8.36 3.02
N ILE A 52 -10.59 9.41 3.83
CA ILE A 52 -9.35 10.17 4.09
C ILE A 52 -8.27 9.27 4.72
N GLU A 53 -8.62 8.46 5.72
CA GLU A 53 -7.67 7.56 6.37
C GLU A 53 -7.15 6.48 5.41
N ILE A 54 -8.02 5.94 4.55
CA ILE A 54 -7.64 4.97 3.52
C ILE A 54 -6.57 5.57 2.58
N PHE A 55 -6.72 6.83 2.17
CA PHE A 55 -5.73 7.52 1.34
C PHE A 55 -4.38 7.64 2.01
N ASP A 56 -4.36 8.08 3.26
CA ASP A 56 -3.13 8.23 4.03
C ASP A 56 -2.43 6.87 4.24
N VAL A 57 -3.19 5.83 4.61
CA VAL A 57 -2.64 4.48 4.78
C VAL A 57 -2.09 3.92 3.47
N TYR A 58 -2.81 4.05 2.36
CA TYR A 58 -2.34 3.57 1.05
C TYR A 58 -1.11 4.36 0.56
N GLY A 59 -1.11 5.69 0.72
CA GLY A 59 0.05 6.51 0.39
C GLY A 59 1.29 6.13 1.19
N ARG A 60 1.13 5.77 2.47
CA ARG A 60 2.22 5.24 3.32
C ARG A 60 2.73 3.88 2.83
N ILE A 61 1.84 3.00 2.34
CA ILE A 61 2.22 1.71 1.74
C ILE A 61 3.06 1.95 0.49
N CYS A 62 2.57 2.76 -0.47
CA CYS A 62 3.30 3.07 -1.71
C CYS A 62 4.68 3.68 -1.41
N SER A 63 4.73 4.64 -0.47
CA SER A 63 5.98 5.30 -0.07
C SER A 63 6.97 4.34 0.59
N ALA A 64 6.48 3.39 1.40
CA ALA A 64 7.31 2.39 2.04
C ALA A 64 7.84 1.36 1.03
N ILE A 65 7.02 0.95 0.07
CA ILE A 65 7.42 0.06 -1.03
C ILE A 65 8.49 0.72 -1.90
N ALA A 66 8.32 1.98 -2.29
CA ALA A 66 9.33 2.71 -3.06
C ALA A 66 10.69 2.74 -2.36
N LYS A 67 10.70 2.96 -1.04
CA LYS A 67 11.92 2.91 -0.21
C LYS A 67 12.51 1.51 -0.13
N LEU A 68 11.67 0.49 -0.01
CA LEU A 68 12.07 -0.91 0.05
C LEU A 68 12.75 -1.34 -1.26
N LEU A 69 12.19 -0.97 -2.41
CA LEU A 69 12.73 -1.29 -3.74
C LEU A 69 14.18 -0.78 -3.91
N ILE A 70 14.43 0.46 -3.52
CA ILE A 70 15.77 1.07 -3.55
C ILE A 70 16.77 0.28 -2.69
N LYS A 71 16.34 -0.30 -1.57
CA LYS A 71 17.20 -1.06 -0.66
C LYS A 71 17.48 -2.49 -1.14
N ILE A 72 16.59 -3.08 -1.93
CA ILE A 72 16.69 -4.49 -2.35
C ILE A 72 17.62 -4.67 -3.54
N GLN A 73 17.66 -3.70 -4.46
CA GLN A 73 18.49 -3.74 -5.66
C GLN A 73 20.02 -3.92 -5.42
N PRO A 74 20.64 -3.39 -4.34
CA PRO A 74 22.09 -3.56 -4.16
C PRO A 74 22.55 -4.79 -3.36
N ALA A 75 21.74 -5.36 -2.46
CA ALA A 75 22.28 -6.22 -1.38
C ALA A 75 21.32 -7.20 -0.68
N ALA A 76 20.06 -7.34 -1.11
CA ALA A 76 19.09 -8.15 -0.37
C ALA A 76 19.35 -9.66 -0.48
N GLY A 77 19.18 -10.38 0.62
CA GLY A 77 19.17 -11.83 0.59
C GLY A 77 17.94 -12.36 -0.16
N LYS A 78 18.05 -13.55 -0.78
CA LYS A 78 16.94 -14.19 -1.53
C LYS A 78 15.61 -14.23 -0.75
N SER A 79 15.67 -14.47 0.57
CA SER A 79 14.49 -14.47 1.45
C SER A 79 13.79 -13.10 1.52
N GLU A 80 14.57 -12.03 1.62
CA GLU A 80 14.05 -10.66 1.70
C GLU A 80 13.43 -10.24 0.37
N ALA A 81 14.06 -10.61 -0.76
CA ALA A 81 13.51 -10.39 -2.09
C ALA A 81 12.18 -11.13 -2.30
N VAL A 82 12.06 -12.39 -1.86
CA VAL A 82 10.79 -13.15 -1.90
C VAL A 82 9.69 -12.46 -1.08
N MET A 83 10.02 -11.99 0.13
CA MET A 83 9.04 -11.29 0.96
C MET A 83 8.63 -9.94 0.36
N ALA A 84 9.56 -9.21 -0.23
CA ALA A 84 9.27 -7.95 -0.91
C ALA A 84 8.37 -8.16 -2.12
N LEU A 85 8.64 -9.17 -2.94
CA LEU A 85 7.78 -9.53 -4.07
C LEU A 85 6.34 -9.79 -3.61
N LYS A 86 6.17 -10.53 -2.50
CA LYS A 86 4.85 -10.80 -1.92
C LYS A 86 4.15 -9.51 -1.48
N VAL A 87 4.87 -8.61 -0.81
CA VAL A 87 4.34 -7.31 -0.36
C VAL A 87 3.92 -6.45 -1.55
N VAL A 88 4.77 -6.37 -2.59
CA VAL A 88 4.50 -5.61 -3.82
C VAL A 88 3.29 -6.16 -4.56
N LYS A 89 3.24 -7.47 -4.84
CA LYS A 89 2.08 -8.10 -5.52
C LYS A 89 0.78 -7.89 -4.75
N LYS A 90 0.82 -7.95 -3.41
CA LYS A 90 -0.35 -7.65 -2.58
C LYS A 90 -0.78 -6.20 -2.71
N ALA A 91 0.14 -5.24 -2.73
CA ALA A 91 -0.20 -3.82 -2.90
C ALA A 91 -0.84 -3.54 -4.27
N THR A 92 -0.46 -4.28 -5.32
CA THR A 92 -1.14 -4.23 -6.63
C THR A 92 -2.60 -4.65 -6.53
N SER A 93 -2.90 -5.81 -5.93
CA SER A 93 -4.29 -6.26 -5.74
C SER A 93 -5.09 -5.32 -4.83
N GLN A 94 -4.46 -4.75 -3.79
CA GLN A 94 -5.11 -3.76 -2.93
C GLN A 94 -5.48 -2.47 -3.69
N GLY A 95 -4.74 -2.11 -4.74
CA GLY A 95 -5.12 -1.01 -5.63
C GLY A 95 -6.44 -1.27 -6.38
N GLU A 96 -6.74 -2.53 -6.71
CA GLU A 96 -7.99 -2.94 -7.34
C GLU A 96 -9.15 -2.92 -6.34
N ASP A 97 -8.92 -3.46 -5.13
CA ASP A 97 -9.89 -3.41 -4.03
C ASP A 97 -10.27 -1.97 -3.66
N LEU A 98 -9.28 -1.06 -3.68
CA LEU A 98 -9.49 0.37 -3.48
C LEU A 98 -10.43 0.95 -4.54
N ALA A 99 -10.15 0.68 -5.82
CA ALA A 99 -10.98 1.18 -6.91
C ALA A 99 -12.45 0.77 -6.72
N LEU A 100 -12.72 -0.50 -6.38
CA LEU A 100 -14.07 -1.00 -6.10
C LEU A 100 -14.71 -0.32 -4.88
N TYR A 101 -13.95 -0.12 -3.80
CA TYR A 101 -14.44 0.54 -2.60
C TYR A 101 -14.83 2.00 -2.89
N PHE A 102 -14.07 2.70 -3.71
CA PHE A 102 -14.35 4.10 -4.01
C PHE A 102 -15.52 4.29 -4.96
N GLU A 103 -15.71 3.41 -5.93
CA GLU A 103 -16.95 3.42 -6.71
C GLU A 103 -18.17 3.22 -5.80
N PHE A 104 -18.09 2.28 -4.85
CA PHE A 104 -19.13 2.13 -3.82
C PHE A 104 -19.36 3.43 -3.01
N CYS A 105 -18.30 4.08 -2.54
CA CYS A 105 -18.42 5.34 -1.79
C CYS A 105 -19.06 6.47 -2.62
N LYS A 106 -18.71 6.59 -3.91
CA LYS A 106 -19.33 7.57 -4.82
C LYS A 106 -20.82 7.30 -4.98
N GLU A 107 -21.20 6.05 -5.25
CA GLU A 107 -22.61 5.65 -5.39
C GLU A 107 -23.40 5.88 -4.09
N PHE A 108 -22.79 5.59 -2.95
CA PHE A 108 -23.40 5.84 -1.64
C PHE A 108 -23.57 7.33 -1.34
N GLY A 109 -22.78 8.20 -1.97
CA GLY A 109 -22.86 9.67 -1.85
C GLY A 109 -21.86 10.26 -0.86
N VAL A 110 -20.70 9.63 -0.70
CA VAL A 110 -19.58 10.12 0.11
C VAL A 110 -18.81 11.18 -0.68
N SER A 111 -18.69 12.39 -0.15
CA SER A 111 -18.24 13.57 -0.92
C SER A 111 -16.80 13.44 -1.40
N ASN A 112 -15.89 13.02 -0.50
CA ASN A 112 -14.46 12.89 -0.82
C ASN A 112 -14.16 11.76 -1.81
N ALA A 113 -15.13 10.90 -2.11
CA ALA A 113 -14.95 9.81 -3.06
C ALA A 113 -14.85 10.31 -4.53
N HIS A 114 -15.28 11.54 -4.81
CA HIS A 114 -15.29 12.10 -6.17
C HIS A 114 -13.96 12.73 -6.61
N GLU A 115 -13.08 13.10 -5.67
CA GLU A 115 -11.83 13.85 -5.95
C GLU A 115 -10.60 12.94 -6.10
N ILE A 116 -10.84 11.66 -6.31
CA ILE A 116 -9.82 10.64 -6.13
C ILE A 116 -8.89 10.55 -7.35
N PRO A 117 -7.56 10.69 -7.16
CA PRO A 117 -6.60 10.49 -8.24
C PRO A 117 -6.55 9.01 -8.66
N LYS A 118 -6.13 8.77 -9.91
CA LYS A 118 -5.86 7.41 -10.40
C LYS A 118 -4.86 6.73 -9.46
N PHE A 119 -5.24 5.61 -8.86
CA PHE A 119 -4.36 4.85 -7.96
C PHE A 119 -3.01 4.58 -8.64
N VAL A 120 -1.94 4.89 -7.92
CA VAL A 120 -0.59 4.61 -8.38
C VAL A 120 -0.41 3.10 -8.37
N ARG A 121 -0.46 2.49 -9.56
CA ARG A 121 -0.03 1.12 -9.74
C ARG A 121 1.47 1.06 -9.53
N ILE A 122 1.93 0.02 -8.84
CA ILE A 122 3.36 -0.26 -8.79
C ILE A 122 3.79 -0.63 -10.21
N PRO A 123 4.83 0.02 -10.78
CA PRO A 123 5.35 -0.32 -12.10
C PRO A 123 5.69 -1.81 -12.21
N GLU A 124 5.33 -2.44 -13.33
CA GLU A 124 5.67 -3.85 -13.60
C GLU A 124 7.18 -4.08 -13.62
N GLU A 125 7.93 -3.05 -14.03
CA GLU A 125 9.39 -3.01 -14.03
C GLU A 125 9.97 -3.26 -12.62
N ASP A 126 9.35 -2.71 -11.58
CA ASP A 126 9.78 -2.91 -10.18
C ASP A 126 9.54 -4.36 -9.73
N ILE A 127 8.48 -5.00 -10.23
CA ILE A 127 8.17 -6.42 -9.96
C ILE A 127 9.23 -7.30 -10.62
N GLN A 128 9.53 -7.05 -11.89
CA GLN A 128 10.55 -7.78 -12.65
C GLN A 128 11.93 -7.64 -12.02
N ALA A 129 12.29 -6.44 -11.54
CA ALA A 129 13.56 -6.21 -10.86
C ALA A 129 13.72 -7.10 -9.62
N ILE A 130 12.67 -7.25 -8.79
CA ILE A 130 12.72 -8.15 -7.64
C ILE A 130 12.83 -9.62 -8.09
N GLU A 131 12.10 -10.02 -9.13
CA GLU A 131 12.15 -11.40 -9.65
C GLU A 131 13.55 -11.77 -10.18
N ASN A 132 14.25 -10.84 -10.83
CA ASN A 132 15.64 -11.02 -11.26
C ASN A 132 16.59 -11.27 -10.09
N VAL A 133 16.44 -10.54 -8.98
CA VAL A 133 17.20 -10.76 -7.74
C VAL A 133 16.94 -12.17 -7.17
N ILE A 134 15.68 -12.64 -7.18
CA ILE A 134 15.33 -13.99 -6.69
C ILE A 134 15.94 -15.08 -7.56
N ASN A 135 15.97 -14.86 -8.87
CA ASN A 135 16.48 -15.79 -9.87
C ASN A 135 18.02 -15.75 -10.01
N GLY A 136 18.69 -14.79 -9.36
CA GLY A 136 20.14 -14.63 -9.44
C GLY A 136 20.63 -14.12 -10.80
N VAL A 137 19.74 -13.46 -11.57
CA VAL A 137 20.10 -12.83 -12.83
C VAL A 137 20.78 -11.51 -12.51
N HIS A 138 22.10 -11.56 -12.32
CA HIS A 138 22.92 -10.36 -12.36
C HIS A 138 23.08 -9.97 -13.82
N GLU A 139 22.45 -8.87 -14.25
CA GLU A 139 22.87 -8.21 -15.48
C GLU A 139 24.35 -7.85 -15.28
N LYS A 140 25.21 -8.53 -16.05
CA LYS A 140 26.60 -8.12 -16.17
C LYS A 140 26.57 -6.79 -16.91
N GLU A 141 26.80 -5.70 -16.20
CA GLU A 141 27.20 -4.45 -16.83
C GLU A 141 28.55 -4.71 -17.51
N GLU A 142 28.56 -4.65 -18.85
CA GLU A 142 29.76 -4.53 -19.68
C GLU A 142 30.30 -3.10 -19.67
#